data_AF-A0AA42VKR6-F1
#
_entry.id   AF-A0AA42VKR6-F1
#
_cell.length_a   1.000
_cell.length_b   1.000
_cell.length_c   1.000
_cell.angle_alpha   90.00
_cell.angle_beta   90.00
_cell.angle_gamma   90.00
#
_symmetry.space_group_name_H-M   'P 1'
#
loop_
_entity.id
_entity.type
_entity.pdbx_description
1 polymer ?
#
loop_
_entity_poly.entity_id
_entity_poly.type
_entity_poly.pdbx_seq_one_letter_code
_entity_poly.pdbx_strand_id
1 'polypeptide(L)'
;MSRPGRSQEDIDQERRERQLAALELRQLREDVRTVLAEPVGRRVVWTFLQAMGVDTSAFNTNAMAQSRAIGRQEAAQWWLLAIRDNCPERESQMRAEANSALKRLQAQSQQPEENEHVD
;
A
#
# COMPACT_ATOMS: atom_id res chain seq x y z
N MET A 1 22.56 -44.50 -14.81
CA MET A 1 22.52 -43.21 -15.53
C MET A 1 22.62 -42.10 -14.50
N SER A 2 23.78 -41.46 -14.37
CA SER A 2 24.00 -40.37 -13.40
C SER A 2 23.24 -39.13 -13.87
N ARG A 3 22.38 -38.57 -13.01
CA ARG A 3 21.76 -37.26 -13.27
C ARG A 3 22.89 -36.25 -13.48
N PRO A 4 22.90 -35.46 -14.57
CA PRO A 4 23.92 -34.44 -14.74
C PRO A 4 23.86 -33.47 -13.55
N GLY A 5 24.95 -33.38 -12.81
CA GLY A 5 25.08 -32.42 -11.71
C GLY A 5 25.02 -31.01 -12.27
N ARG A 6 24.38 -30.08 -11.54
CA ARG A 6 24.41 -28.65 -11.84
C ARG A 6 25.84 -28.20 -12.06
N SER A 7 26.09 -27.39 -13.09
CA SER A 7 27.42 -26.85 -13.32
C SER A 7 27.80 -25.87 -12.20
N GLN A 8 29.09 -25.68 -11.96
CA GLN A 8 29.56 -24.69 -10.99
C GLN A 8 29.06 -23.27 -11.36
N GLU A 9 28.96 -22.99 -12.66
CA GLU A 9 28.43 -21.73 -13.19
C GLU A 9 26.96 -21.51 -12.82
N ASP A 10 26.12 -22.56 -12.90
CA ASP A 10 24.71 -22.48 -12.48
C ASP A 10 24.58 -22.18 -10.97
N ILE A 11 25.44 -22.80 -10.16
CA ILE A 11 25.45 -22.61 -8.71
C ILE A 11 25.84 -21.17 -8.35
N ASP A 12 26.87 -20.64 -9.02
CA ASP A 12 27.35 -19.28 -8.79
C ASP A 12 26.36 -18.24 -9.32
N GLN A 13 25.68 -18.53 -10.44
CA GLN A 13 24.60 -17.71 -10.97
C GLN A 13 23.42 -17.62 -10.00
N GLU A 14 22.94 -18.76 -9.48
CA GLU A 14 21.87 -18.78 -8.49
C GLU A 14 22.25 -18.04 -7.21
N ARG A 15 23.51 -18.12 -6.79
CA ARG A 15 24.00 -17.37 -5.62
C ARG A 15 23.94 -15.87 -5.88
N ARG A 16 24.35 -15.40 -7.06
CA ARG A 16 24.26 -13.98 -7.44
C ARG A 16 22.82 -13.49 -7.49
N GLU A 17 21.91 -14.25 -8.10
CA GLU A 17 20.48 -13.91 -8.18
C GLU A 17 19.85 -13.81 -6.79
N ARG A 18 20.15 -14.75 -5.88
CA ARG A 18 19.69 -14.69 -4.50
C ARG A 18 20.25 -13.49 -3.73
N GLN A 19 21.52 -13.16 -3.94
CA GLN A 19 22.14 -11.99 -3.32
C GLN A 19 21.50 -10.69 -3.81
N LEU A 20 21.25 -10.57 -5.12
CA LEU A 20 20.60 -9.41 -5.71
C LEU A 20 19.17 -9.25 -5.17
N ALA A 21 18.37 -10.30 -5.19
CA ALA A 21 17.00 -10.28 -4.64
C ALA A 21 16.97 -9.90 -3.15
N ALA A 22 17.97 -10.34 -2.37
CA ALA A 22 18.08 -9.96 -0.96
C ALA A 22 18.42 -8.47 -0.77
N LEU A 23 19.25 -7.89 -1.66
CA LEU A 23 19.56 -6.46 -1.63
C LEU A 23 18.35 -5.62 -2.06
N GLU A 24 17.63 -6.03 -3.11
CA GLU A 24 16.40 -5.37 -3.55
C GLU A 24 15.32 -5.38 -2.47
N LEU A 25 15.13 -6.52 -1.79
CA LEU A 25 14.18 -6.60 -0.69
C LEU A 25 14.58 -5.67 0.47
N ARG A 26 15.87 -5.60 0.83
CA ARG A 26 16.34 -4.66 1.86
C ARG A 26 16.10 -3.21 1.45
N GLN A 27 16.39 -2.87 0.20
CA GLN A 27 16.15 -1.54 -0.34
C GLN A 27 14.65 -1.18 -0.24
N LEU A 28 13.77 -2.06 -0.72
CA LEU A 28 12.33 -1.86 -0.65
C LEU A 28 11.84 -1.62 0.79
N ARG A 29 12.37 -2.36 1.76
CA ARG A 29 12.01 -2.19 3.18
C ARG A 29 12.36 -0.80 3.70
N GLU A 30 13.56 -0.31 3.39
CA GLU A 30 13.98 1.03 3.80
C GLU A 30 13.21 2.14 3.05
N ASP A 31 12.92 1.92 1.77
CA ASP A 31 12.11 2.86 0.97
C ASP A 31 10.69 2.98 1.51
N VAL A 32 10.05 1.86 1.88
CA VAL A 32 8.72 1.85 2.51
C VAL A 32 8.74 2.67 3.80
N ARG A 33 9.74 2.47 4.66
CA ARG A 33 9.88 3.26 5.90
C ARG A 33 10.08 4.75 5.61
N THR A 34 10.92 5.06 4.63
CA THR A 34 11.23 6.44 4.25
C THR A 34 10.00 7.16 3.71
N VAL A 35 9.28 6.53 2.78
CA VAL A 35 8.03 7.07 2.20
C VAL A 35 6.98 7.29 3.29
N LEU A 36 6.83 6.36 4.22
CA LEU A 36 5.80 6.43 5.27
C LEU A 36 6.19 7.26 6.49
N ALA A 37 7.46 7.65 6.62
CA ALA A 37 7.88 8.65 7.60
C ALA A 37 7.24 10.02 7.31
N GLU A 38 7.05 10.34 6.03
CA GLU A 38 6.47 11.61 5.59
C GLU A 38 4.94 11.60 5.59
N PRO A 39 4.27 12.64 6.16
CA PRO A 39 2.81 12.76 6.12
C PRO A 39 2.23 12.77 4.69
N VAL A 40 2.97 13.29 3.71
CA VAL A 40 2.50 13.31 2.31
C VAL A 40 2.47 11.89 1.73
N GLY A 41 3.49 11.08 2.01
CA GLY A 41 3.59 9.69 1.53
C GLY A 41 2.50 8.82 2.16
N ARG A 42 2.29 8.97 3.48
CA ARG A 42 1.17 8.35 4.19
C ARG A 42 -0.20 8.67 3.57
N ARG A 43 -0.46 9.93 3.23
CA ARG A 43 -1.71 10.32 2.57
C ARG A 43 -1.87 9.64 1.20
N VAL A 44 -0.83 9.65 0.37
CA VAL A 44 -0.86 9.03 -0.96
C VAL A 44 -1.14 7.53 -0.86
N VAL A 45 -0.40 6.82 -0.01
CA VAL A 45 -0.59 5.39 0.20
C VAL A 45 -1.98 5.09 0.76
N TRP A 46 -2.45 5.87 1.75
CA TRP A 46 -3.78 5.69 2.30
C TRP A 46 -4.89 5.92 1.27
N THR A 47 -4.77 6.96 0.43
CA THR A 47 -5.69 7.21 -0.69
C THR A 47 -5.73 6.02 -1.65
N PHE A 48 -4.58 5.42 -1.97
CA PHE A 48 -4.53 4.20 -2.78
C PHE A 48 -5.27 3.03 -2.11
N LEU A 49 -5.02 2.77 -0.82
CA LEU A 49 -5.67 1.69 -0.07
C LEU A 49 -7.20 1.86 -0.06
N GLN A 50 -7.69 3.09 0.14
CA GLN A 50 -9.12 3.40 0.09
C GLN A 50 -9.70 3.20 -1.31
N ALA A 51 -9.01 3.66 -2.36
CA ALA A 51 -9.45 3.47 -3.75
C ALA A 51 -9.53 1.99 -4.14
N MET A 52 -8.66 1.16 -3.56
CA MET A 52 -8.70 -0.29 -3.77
C MET A 52 -9.80 -1.00 -2.98
N GLY A 53 -10.36 -0.35 -1.95
CA GLY A 53 -11.49 -0.87 -1.17
C GLY A 53 -11.05 -1.77 -0.01
N VAL A 54 -9.93 -1.44 0.64
CA VAL A 54 -9.34 -2.22 1.74
C VAL A 54 -10.30 -2.52 2.91
N ASP A 55 -11.26 -1.62 3.17
CA ASP A 55 -12.25 -1.74 4.25
C ASP A 55 -13.65 -2.11 3.72
N THR A 56 -13.76 -2.52 2.46
CA THR A 56 -15.05 -2.84 1.81
C THR A 56 -15.16 -4.34 1.56
N SER A 57 -16.38 -4.87 1.44
CA SER A 57 -16.57 -6.26 1.03
C SER A 57 -16.40 -6.38 -0.49
N ALA A 58 -15.63 -7.36 -0.95
CA ALA A 58 -15.55 -7.71 -2.38
C ALA A 58 -16.75 -8.55 -2.85
N PHE A 59 -17.65 -8.99 -1.95
CA PHE A 59 -18.80 -9.80 -2.33
C PHE A 59 -19.69 -9.06 -3.34
N ASN A 60 -20.01 -9.75 -4.43
CA ASN A 60 -20.94 -9.28 -5.43
C ASN A 60 -21.65 -10.49 -6.07
N THR A 61 -22.94 -10.35 -6.39
CA THR A 61 -23.69 -11.40 -7.08
C THR A 61 -23.23 -11.60 -8.53
N ASN A 62 -22.59 -10.60 -9.12
CA ASN A 62 -21.90 -10.71 -10.38
C ASN A 62 -20.45 -11.19 -10.18
N ALA A 63 -20.13 -12.38 -10.68
CA ALA A 63 -18.84 -13.02 -10.52
C ALA A 63 -17.66 -12.20 -11.11
N MET A 64 -17.85 -11.53 -12.25
CA MET A 64 -16.79 -10.70 -12.85
C MET A 64 -16.51 -9.46 -11.99
N ALA A 65 -17.56 -8.81 -11.49
CA ALA A 65 -17.41 -7.66 -10.60
C ALA A 65 -16.72 -8.05 -9.29
N GLN A 66 -17.11 -9.19 -8.70
CA GLN A 66 -16.46 -9.75 -7.51
C GLN A 66 -14.97 -10.05 -7.76
N SER A 67 -14.65 -10.74 -8.85
CA SER A 67 -13.25 -11.07 -9.18
C SER A 67 -12.39 -9.81 -9.34
N ARG A 68 -12.92 -8.76 -9.99
CA ARG A 68 -12.24 -7.46 -10.08
C ARG A 68 -12.03 -6.79 -8.72
N ALA A 69 -13.04 -6.86 -7.84
CA ALA A 69 -12.94 -6.31 -6.49
C ALA A 69 -11.88 -7.04 -5.65
N ILE A 70 -11.85 -8.37 -5.71
CA ILE A 70 -10.81 -9.19 -5.06
C ILE A 70 -9.41 -8.79 -5.56
N GLY A 71 -9.21 -8.71 -6.88
CA GLY A 71 -7.90 -8.34 -7.44
C GLY A 71 -7.41 -6.95 -6.99
N ARG A 72 -8.31 -5.98 -6.85
CA ARG A 72 -7.97 -4.68 -6.27
C ARG A 72 -7.58 -4.78 -4.79
N GLN A 73 -8.32 -5.56 -4.01
CA GLN A 73 -8.03 -5.75 -2.59
C GLN A 73 -6.69 -6.46 -2.37
N GLU A 74 -6.29 -7.41 -3.22
CA GLU A 74 -4.96 -8.02 -3.18
C GLU A 74 -3.85 -6.98 -3.35
N ALA A 75 -4.02 -6.00 -4.24
CA ALA A 75 -3.06 -4.91 -4.40
C ALA A 75 -2.96 -4.01 -3.14
N ALA A 76 -4.08 -3.78 -2.45
CA ALA A 76 -4.06 -3.11 -1.15
C ALA A 76 -3.41 -3.97 -0.06
N GLN A 77 -3.68 -5.27 -0.06
CA GLN A 77 -3.16 -6.21 0.91
C GLN A 77 -1.63 -6.31 0.85
N TRP A 78 -1.06 -6.27 -0.36
CA TRP A 78 0.40 -6.19 -0.54
C TRP A 78 1.00 -4.99 0.21
N TRP A 79 0.39 -3.80 0.06
CA TRP A 79 0.83 -2.61 0.79
C TRP A 79 0.66 -2.75 2.30
N LEU A 80 -0.47 -3.29 2.77
CA LEU A 80 -0.68 -3.52 4.21
C LEU A 80 0.37 -4.45 4.81
N LEU A 81 0.72 -5.53 4.11
CA LEU A 81 1.79 -6.43 4.53
C LEU A 81 3.14 -5.70 4.57
N ALA A 82 3.48 -4.94 3.52
CA ALA A 82 4.70 -4.14 3.50
C ALA A 82 4.75 -3.12 4.66
N ILE A 83 3.63 -2.48 5.01
CA ILE A 83 3.53 -1.57 6.15
C ILE A 83 3.76 -2.33 7.46
N ARG A 84 3.04 -3.43 7.67
CA ARG A 84 3.09 -4.23 8.91
C ARG A 84 4.46 -4.82 9.17
N ASP A 85 5.15 -5.26 8.13
CA ASP A 85 6.47 -5.87 8.25
C ASP A 85 7.58 -4.85 8.55
N ASN A 86 7.39 -3.57 8.17
CA ASN A 86 8.46 -2.58 8.19
C ASN A 86 8.25 -1.40 9.13
N CYS A 87 6.99 -1.01 9.37
CA CYS A 87 6.58 0.15 10.17
C CYS A 87 5.10 0.02 10.61
N PRO A 88 4.76 -1.00 11.42
CA PRO A 88 3.37 -1.35 11.75
C PRO A 88 2.58 -0.21 12.41
N GLU A 89 3.25 0.68 13.14
CA GLU A 89 2.65 1.87 13.74
C GLU A 89 2.07 2.84 12.71
N ARG A 90 2.53 2.79 11.45
CA ARG A 90 2.06 3.69 10.39
C ARG A 90 0.66 3.35 9.91
N GLU A 91 0.22 2.09 10.02
CA GLU A 91 -1.14 1.71 9.61
C GLU A 91 -2.19 2.44 10.47
N SER A 92 -2.06 2.37 11.80
CA SER A 92 -2.97 3.04 12.73
C SER A 92 -2.87 4.56 12.64
N GLN A 93 -1.65 5.09 12.44
CA GLN A 93 -1.43 6.51 12.21
C GLN A 93 -2.15 7.00 10.95
N MET A 94 -2.04 6.29 9.82
CA MET A 94 -2.71 6.65 8.56
C MET A 94 -4.23 6.68 8.73
N ARG A 95 -4.82 5.69 9.41
CA ARG A 95 -6.26 5.68 9.72
C ARG A 95 -6.66 6.92 10.54
N ALA A 96 -5.91 7.26 11.58
CA ALA A 96 -6.19 8.42 12.41
C ALA A 96 -6.08 9.74 11.63
N GLU A 97 -5.04 9.89 10.81
CA GLU A 97 -4.82 11.04 9.93
C GLU A 97 -5.97 11.20 8.92
N ALA A 98 -6.41 10.11 8.31
CA ALA A 98 -7.51 10.10 7.36
C ALA A 98 -8.84 10.48 7.99
N ASN A 99 -9.17 9.90 9.15
CA ASN A 99 -10.38 10.25 9.90
C ASN A 99 -10.39 11.73 10.29
N SER A 100 -9.22 12.26 10.70
CA SER A 100 -9.07 13.68 11.03
C SER A 100 -9.22 14.58 9.80
N ALA A 101 -8.65 14.17 8.67
CA ALA A 101 -8.79 14.89 7.41
C ALA A 101 -10.25 14.93 6.91
N LEU A 102 -10.96 13.80 6.98
CA LEU A 102 -12.37 13.72 6.61
C LEU A 102 -13.23 14.67 7.45
N LYS A 103 -13.04 14.68 8.77
CA LYS A 103 -13.74 15.62 9.67
C LYS A 103 -13.49 17.08 9.30
N ARG A 104 -12.25 17.44 8.96
CA ARG A 104 -11.91 18.80 8.50
C ARG A 104 -12.62 19.17 7.21
N LEU A 105 -12.63 18.28 6.22
CA LEU A 105 -13.31 18.50 4.94
C LEU A 105 -14.83 18.63 5.12
N GLN A 106 -15.42 17.79 5.98
CA GLN A 106 -16.84 17.90 6.33
C GLN A 106 -17.16 19.25 6.98
N ALA A 107 -16.34 19.69 7.94
CA ALA A 107 -16.52 20.99 8.57
C ALA A 107 -16.42 22.15 7.54
N GLN A 108 -15.48 22.08 6.60
CA GLN A 108 -15.37 23.07 5.50
C GLN A 108 -16.60 23.08 4.59
N SER A 109 -17.16 21.91 4.27
CA SER A 109 -18.37 21.81 3.44
C SER A 109 -19.64 22.32 4.13
N GLN A 110 -19.63 22.42 5.46
CA GLN A 110 -20.77 22.85 6.28
C GLN A 110 -20.71 24.34 6.63
N GLN A 111 -19.61 25.04 6.30
CA GLN A 111 -19.55 26.49 6.44
C GLN A 111 -20.42 27.11 5.34
N PRO A 112 -21.50 27.85 5.68
CA PRO A 112 -22.26 28.59 4.69
C PRO A 112 -21.33 29.61 4.02
N GLU A 113 -21.54 29.85 2.73
CA GLU A 113 -20.91 30.90 1.91
C GLU A 113 -21.32 32.31 2.44
N GLU A 114 -21.13 32.59 3.72
CA GLU A 114 -21.27 33.91 4.30
C GLU A 114 -19.95 34.66 4.09
N ASN A 115 -19.73 35.14 2.87
CA ASN A 115 -18.88 36.32 2.57
C ASN A 115 -18.91 36.75 1.08
N GLU A 116 -20.02 36.56 0.37
CA GLU A 116 -20.28 37.27 -0.90
C GLU A 116 -21.56 38.12 -0.78
N HIS A 117 -21.57 39.09 0.14
CA HIS A 117 -22.36 40.32 0.03
C HIS A 117 -22.03 41.25 1.21
N VAL A 118 -21.07 42.17 1.03
CA VAL A 118 -21.14 43.52 1.59
C VAL A 118 -20.44 44.47 0.61
N ASP A 119 -21.28 45.27 -0.05
CA ASP A 119 -21.10 46.54 -0.79
C ASP A 119 -20.18 46.61 -2.02
#